data_AF-A0A2D7XCQ8-F1
#
_entry.id   AF-A0A2D7XCQ8-F1
#
_cell.length_a   1.000
_cell.length_b   1.000
_cell.length_c   1.000
_cell.angle_alpha   90.00
_cell.angle_beta   90.00
_cell.angle_gamma   90.00
#
_symmetry.space_group_name_H-M   'P 1'
#
loop_
_entity.id
_entity.type
_entity.pdbx_description
1 polymer ?
#
loop_
_entity_poly.entity_id
_entity_poly.type
_entity_poly.pdbx_seq_one_letter_code
_entity_poly.pdbx_strand_id
1 'polypeptide(L)'
;MTIKILENEEVKEFTIKSWSDVTLEKWMRLLEKEDGTEIEQTQELINMMADIPTKILNKLSLAHVVDIFKKCSDRQAKQSTYLRKIVKINNDEYGFIPDLEEITLGEYADLEQYIKIDINKNLHKIMAILFRPIIDKDKSYYTIAPYDSATTGMRANKFLQMKAEQVQNALLFFWTFVRELLSNLPWYSLEQSKMTI
;
A
#
# COMPACT_ATOMS: atom_id res chain seq x y z
N MET A 1 -2.12 20.50 2.16
CA MET A 1 -0.93 21.27 2.60
C MET A 1 -0.22 21.77 1.37
N THR A 2 0.01 23.07 1.30
CA THR A 2 0.75 23.73 0.23
C THR A 2 2.13 24.15 0.72
N ILE A 3 3.10 24.15 -0.18
CA ILE A 3 4.44 24.67 0.03
C ILE A 3 4.72 25.75 -1.01
N LYS A 4 5.41 26.81 -0.59
CA LYS A 4 5.79 27.91 -1.45
C LYS A 4 7.28 27.85 -1.69
N ILE A 5 7.69 27.90 -2.95
CA ILE A 5 9.08 27.84 -3.38
C ILE A 5 9.37 29.09 -4.20
N LEU A 6 10.44 29.82 -3.86
CA LEU A 6 10.89 30.97 -4.61
C LEU A 6 11.81 30.50 -5.75
N GLU A 7 11.42 30.74 -7.00
CA GLU A 7 12.24 30.48 -8.19
C GLU A 7 12.27 31.72 -9.07
N ASN A 8 13.46 32.25 -9.38
CA ASN A 8 13.64 33.43 -10.24
C ASN A 8 12.77 34.64 -9.83
N GLU A 9 12.74 34.97 -8.54
CA GLU A 9 11.92 36.06 -7.96
C GLU A 9 10.39 35.85 -8.02
N GLU A 10 9.93 34.72 -8.56
CA GLU A 10 8.52 34.32 -8.51
C GLU A 10 8.27 33.26 -7.43
N VAL A 11 7.16 33.41 -6.70
CA VAL A 11 6.70 32.40 -5.73
C VAL A 11 5.82 31.38 -6.44
N LYS A 12 6.29 30.14 -6.51
CA LYS A 12 5.52 28.99 -7.02
C LYS A 12 4.94 28.20 -5.86
N GLU A 13 3.66 27.85 -5.97
CA GLU A 13 2.97 27.04 -4.96
C GLU A 13 2.81 25.59 -5.44
N PHE A 14 3.19 24.64 -4.59
CA PHE A 14 3.03 23.21 -4.84
C PHE A 14 2.17 22.58 -3.74
N THR A 15 1.34 21.62 -4.12
CA THR A 15 0.49 20.90 -3.16
C THR A 15 1.11 19.56 -2.84
N ILE A 16 1.43 19.34 -1.56
CA ILE A 16 1.80 18.00 -1.08
C ILE A 16 0.53 17.17 -1.09
N LYS A 17 0.59 16.00 -1.70
CA LYS A 17 -0.47 14.99 -1.80
C LYS A 17 -0.53 14.13 -0.55
N SER A 18 -1.71 13.58 -0.28
CA SER A 18 -1.85 12.46 0.66
C SER A 18 -1.48 11.16 -0.04
N TRP A 19 -1.18 10.12 0.73
CA TRP A 19 -1.13 8.74 0.22
C TRP A 19 -2.45 8.28 -0.42
N SER A 20 -3.56 8.93 -0.06
CA SER A 20 -4.87 8.79 -0.70
C SER A 20 -4.89 9.23 -2.17
N ASP A 21 -3.98 10.13 -2.55
CA ASP A 21 -3.87 10.71 -3.90
C ASP A 21 -2.78 10.00 -4.74
N VAL A 22 -1.95 9.16 -4.11
CA VAL A 22 -0.87 8.41 -4.75
C VAL A 22 -1.40 7.02 -5.16
N THR A 23 -1.03 6.57 -6.36
CA THR A 23 -1.35 5.23 -6.86
C THR A 23 -0.27 4.23 -6.46
N LEU A 24 -0.65 2.95 -6.34
CA LEU A 24 0.29 1.85 -6.07
C LEU A 24 1.41 1.80 -7.11
N GLU A 25 1.12 2.08 -8.37
CA GLU A 25 2.14 2.17 -9.42
C GLU A 25 3.28 3.14 -9.07
N LYS A 26 2.93 4.35 -8.60
CA LYS A 26 3.92 5.34 -8.22
C LYS A 26 4.72 4.89 -7.01
N TRP A 27 4.06 4.27 -6.04
CA TRP A 27 4.73 3.72 -4.87
C TRP A 27 5.69 2.59 -5.25
N MET A 28 5.28 1.64 -6.08
CA MET A 28 6.14 0.55 -6.54
C MET A 28 7.39 1.07 -7.27
N ARG A 29 7.27 2.11 -8.12
CA ARG A 29 8.42 2.74 -8.78
C ARG A 29 9.44 3.35 -7.81
N LEU A 30 8.98 3.82 -6.64
CA LEU A 30 9.87 4.28 -5.58
C LEU A 30 10.64 3.11 -4.95
N LEU A 31 9.95 1.99 -4.71
CA LEU A 31 10.55 0.79 -4.11
C LEU A 31 11.54 0.07 -5.05
N GLU A 32 11.31 0.12 -6.36
CA GLU A 32 12.23 -0.48 -7.35
C GLU A 32 13.61 0.19 -7.41
N LYS A 33 13.75 1.38 -6.82
CA LYS A 33 14.98 2.17 -6.82
C LYS A 33 15.72 2.12 -5.47
N GLU A 34 15.52 1.07 -4.69
CA GLU A 34 16.23 0.86 -3.41
C GLU A 34 17.76 0.88 -3.53
N ASP A 35 18.32 0.63 -4.73
CA ASP A 35 19.77 0.75 -5.03
C ASP A 35 20.26 2.19 -5.33
N GLY A 36 19.35 3.19 -5.32
CA GLY A 36 19.68 4.60 -5.52
C GLY A 36 20.24 5.26 -4.24
N THR A 37 20.94 6.37 -4.41
CA THR A 37 21.42 7.19 -3.28
C THR A 37 20.23 7.75 -2.47
N GLU A 38 20.44 8.02 -1.18
CA GLU A 38 19.43 8.63 -0.28
C GLU A 38 18.85 9.94 -0.87
N ILE A 39 19.67 10.68 -1.63
CA ILE A 39 19.26 11.89 -2.35
C ILE A 39 18.27 11.55 -3.47
N GLU A 40 18.54 10.55 -4.30
CA GLU A 40 17.66 10.14 -5.39
C GLU A 40 16.30 9.68 -4.84
N GLN A 41 16.29 8.87 -3.78
CA GLN A 41 15.06 8.43 -3.12
C GLN A 41 14.25 9.61 -2.57
N THR A 42 14.92 10.59 -1.96
CA THR A 42 14.30 11.82 -1.47
C THR A 42 13.66 12.61 -2.62
N GLN A 43 14.37 12.76 -3.75
CA GLN A 43 13.84 13.47 -4.91
C GLN A 43 12.62 12.77 -5.51
N GLU A 44 12.67 11.45 -5.61
CA GLU A 44 11.58 10.63 -6.13
C GLU A 44 10.32 10.74 -5.26
N LEU A 45 10.48 10.67 -3.93
CA LEU A 45 9.38 10.84 -2.98
C LEU A 45 8.76 12.24 -3.10
N ILE A 46 9.59 13.28 -3.16
CA ILE A 46 9.11 14.67 -3.30
C ILE A 46 8.38 14.84 -4.64
N ASN A 47 8.90 14.28 -5.73
CA ASN A 47 8.25 14.33 -7.04
C ASN A 47 6.89 13.60 -7.00
N MET A 48 6.83 12.44 -6.36
CA MET A 48 5.59 11.66 -6.22
C MET A 48 4.53 12.41 -5.42
N MET A 49 4.94 13.03 -4.30
CA MET A 49 4.03 13.62 -3.34
C MET A 49 3.70 15.08 -3.66
N ALA A 50 4.60 15.87 -4.22
CA ALA A 50 4.39 17.31 -4.42
C ALA A 50 4.33 17.75 -5.89
N ASP A 51 4.50 16.81 -6.84
CA ASP A 51 4.65 17.09 -8.28
C ASP A 51 5.67 18.21 -8.59
N ILE A 52 6.67 18.40 -7.72
CA ILE A 52 7.74 19.38 -7.95
C ILE A 52 8.65 18.82 -9.05
N PRO A 53 8.97 19.57 -10.11
CA PRO A 53 9.96 19.12 -11.10
C PRO A 53 11.36 19.00 -10.48
N THR A 54 12.10 17.93 -10.80
CA THR A 54 13.49 17.72 -10.32
C THR A 54 14.41 18.90 -10.63
N LYS A 55 14.18 19.60 -11.76
CA LYS A 55 14.95 20.80 -12.13
C LYS A 55 14.81 21.95 -11.12
N ILE A 56 13.63 22.09 -10.50
CA ILE A 56 13.40 23.08 -9.45
C ILE A 56 14.04 22.59 -8.16
N LEU A 57 13.82 21.31 -7.82
CA LEU A 57 14.34 20.70 -6.60
C LEU A 57 15.87 20.77 -6.51
N ASN A 58 16.58 20.51 -7.62
CA ASN A 58 18.04 20.58 -7.70
C ASN A 58 18.64 21.99 -7.50
N LYS A 59 17.82 23.04 -7.59
CA LYS A 59 18.25 24.42 -7.37
C LYS A 59 17.99 24.89 -5.93
N LEU A 60 17.27 24.11 -5.12
CA LEU A 60 16.96 24.46 -3.74
C LEU A 60 18.13 24.16 -2.81
N SER A 61 18.21 24.92 -1.72
CA SER A 61 19.12 24.60 -0.63
C SER A 61 18.73 23.27 0.02
N LEU A 62 19.73 22.54 0.53
CA LEU A 62 19.50 21.27 1.23
C LEU A 62 18.50 21.43 2.39
N ALA A 63 18.56 22.55 3.12
CA ALA A 63 17.63 22.86 4.20
C ALA A 63 16.16 22.88 3.72
N HIS A 64 15.88 23.52 2.58
CA HIS A 64 14.53 23.53 2.00
C HIS A 64 14.09 22.14 1.54
N VAL A 65 15.00 21.33 0.97
CA VAL A 65 14.68 19.95 0.56
C VAL A 65 14.30 19.10 1.78
N VAL A 66 15.08 19.19 2.88
CA VAL A 66 14.79 18.50 4.14
C VAL A 66 13.45 18.94 4.73
N ASP A 67 13.13 20.23 4.68
CA ASP A 67 11.84 20.73 5.15
C ASP A 67 10.65 20.19 4.34
N ILE A 68 10.80 20.10 3.01
CA ILE A 68 9.78 19.52 2.14
C ILE A 68 9.61 18.03 2.45
N PHE A 69 10.72 17.30 2.56
CA PHE A 69 10.73 15.87 2.91
C PHE A 69 10.02 15.63 4.24
N LYS A 70 10.36 16.39 5.28
CA LYS A 70 9.72 16.28 6.60
C LYS A 70 8.20 16.51 6.52
N LYS A 71 7.75 17.51 5.76
CA LYS A 71 6.31 17.77 5.55
C LYS A 71 5.61 16.62 4.81
N CYS A 72 6.28 15.99 3.86
CA CYS A 72 5.79 14.78 3.19
C CYS A 72 5.64 13.63 4.20
N SER A 73 6.68 13.34 4.98
CA SER A 73 6.71 12.26 5.98
C SER A 73 5.68 12.47 7.10
N ASP A 74 5.56 13.69 7.62
CA ASP A 74 4.58 14.05 8.66
C ASP A 74 3.14 13.84 8.17
N ARG A 75 2.89 14.08 6.87
CA ARG A 75 1.57 13.86 6.28
C ARG A 75 1.27 12.38 6.11
N GLN A 76 2.25 11.58 5.72
CA GLN A 76 2.13 10.13 5.65
C GLN A 76 1.83 9.54 7.04
N ALA A 77 2.53 10.00 8.09
CA ALA A 77 2.32 9.49 9.45
C ALA A 77 0.90 9.73 10.01
N LYS A 78 0.17 10.73 9.48
CA LYS A 78 -1.19 11.10 9.92
C LYS A 78 -2.31 10.39 9.16
N GLN A 79 -1.99 9.50 8.25
CA GLN A 79 -3.02 8.81 7.47
C GLN A 79 -3.80 7.78 8.28
N SER A 80 -4.97 7.40 7.78
CA SER A 80 -5.78 6.34 8.39
C SER A 80 -4.99 5.04 8.45
N THR A 81 -5.07 4.32 9.55
CA THR A 81 -4.44 3.00 9.75
C THR A 81 -5.43 1.84 9.63
N TYR A 82 -6.73 2.14 9.44
CA TYR A 82 -7.77 1.13 9.41
C TYR A 82 -7.88 0.45 8.05
N LEU A 83 -7.99 -0.88 8.05
CA LEU A 83 -8.25 -1.67 6.85
C LEU A 83 -9.58 -1.23 6.20
N ARG A 84 -9.50 -0.77 4.95
CA ARG A 84 -10.69 -0.54 4.12
C ARG A 84 -11.08 -1.85 3.44
N LYS A 85 -12.13 -2.49 3.96
CA LYS A 85 -12.64 -3.77 3.45
C LYS A 85 -13.16 -3.68 2.00
N ILE A 86 -13.66 -2.52 1.60
CA ILE A 86 -14.12 -2.29 0.23
C ILE A 86 -13.31 -1.13 -0.36
N VAL A 87 -12.78 -1.36 -1.57
CA VAL A 87 -12.03 -0.37 -2.33
C VAL A 87 -12.62 -0.24 -3.72
N LYS A 88 -12.60 0.97 -4.27
CA LYS A 88 -13.02 1.26 -5.64
C LYS A 88 -11.78 1.53 -6.48
N ILE A 89 -11.64 0.80 -7.57
CA ILE A 89 -10.56 0.98 -8.54
C ILE A 89 -11.23 1.23 -9.89
N ASN A 90 -11.03 2.44 -10.43
CA ASN A 90 -11.79 2.94 -11.58
C ASN A 90 -13.30 2.89 -11.29
N ASN A 91 -14.06 2.09 -12.06
CA ASN A 91 -15.50 1.92 -11.90
C ASN A 91 -15.90 0.62 -11.17
N ASP A 92 -14.93 -0.22 -10.84
CA ASP A 92 -15.16 -1.55 -10.25
C ASP A 92 -14.99 -1.49 -8.72
N GLU A 93 -15.85 -2.17 -7.98
CA GLU A 93 -15.72 -2.37 -6.53
C GLU A 93 -15.05 -3.71 -6.22
N TYR A 94 -14.10 -3.68 -5.28
CA TYR A 94 -13.38 -4.85 -4.81
C TYR A 94 -13.50 -4.98 -3.30
N GLY A 95 -13.76 -6.20 -2.85
CA GLY A 95 -13.84 -6.56 -1.44
C GLY A 95 -12.59 -7.31 -1.00
N PHE A 96 -12.12 -7.00 0.20
CA PHE A 96 -11.07 -7.76 0.89
C PHE A 96 -11.60 -9.14 1.27
N ILE A 97 -10.74 -10.17 1.26
CA ILE A 97 -11.09 -11.54 1.70
C ILE A 97 -11.74 -11.48 3.10
N PRO A 98 -13.02 -11.88 3.25
CA PRO A 98 -13.72 -11.79 4.54
C PRO A 98 -13.19 -12.76 5.59
N ASP A 99 -12.76 -13.94 5.15
CA ASP A 99 -12.27 -15.03 5.98
C ASP A 99 -10.94 -15.55 5.43
N LEU A 100 -9.87 -15.41 6.22
CA LEU A 100 -8.53 -15.84 5.83
C LEU A 100 -8.34 -17.36 5.99
N GLU A 101 -9.20 -18.05 6.73
CA GLU A 101 -9.17 -19.52 6.88
C GLU A 101 -9.62 -20.22 5.60
N GLU A 102 -10.44 -19.54 4.80
CA GLU A 102 -10.96 -20.03 3.52
C GLU A 102 -10.00 -19.79 2.33
N ILE A 103 -8.77 -19.34 2.59
CA ILE A 103 -7.74 -19.22 1.56
C ILE A 103 -7.38 -20.60 1.04
N THR A 104 -7.56 -20.82 -0.26
CA THR A 104 -7.26 -22.11 -0.88
C THR A 104 -5.75 -22.36 -0.98
N LEU A 105 -5.33 -23.63 -1.10
CA LEU A 105 -3.91 -23.98 -1.27
C LEU A 105 -3.28 -23.29 -2.49
N GLY A 106 -4.03 -23.13 -3.58
CA GLY A 106 -3.55 -22.44 -4.78
C GLY A 106 -3.33 -20.94 -4.55
N GLU A 107 -4.27 -20.28 -3.87
CA GLU A 107 -4.12 -18.87 -3.48
C GLU A 107 -2.90 -18.66 -2.59
N TYR A 108 -2.70 -19.54 -1.60
CA TYR A 108 -1.56 -19.50 -0.71
C TYR A 108 -0.24 -19.71 -1.46
N ALA A 109 -0.17 -20.68 -2.38
CA ALA A 109 1.01 -20.94 -3.18
C ALA A 109 1.40 -19.72 -4.04
N ASP A 110 0.42 -19.07 -4.66
CA ASP A 110 0.65 -17.86 -5.47
C ASP A 110 1.09 -16.67 -4.60
N LEU A 111 0.47 -16.46 -3.44
CA LEU A 111 0.91 -15.45 -2.46
C LEU A 111 2.36 -15.70 -2.02
N GLU A 112 2.67 -16.93 -1.62
CA GLU A 112 4.00 -17.33 -1.17
C GLU A 112 5.04 -17.09 -2.27
N GLN A 113 4.71 -17.48 -3.51
CA GLN A 113 5.59 -17.28 -4.66
C GLN A 113 5.87 -15.79 -4.91
N TYR A 114 4.84 -14.94 -4.91
CA TYR A 114 5.01 -13.50 -5.14
C TYR A 114 5.83 -12.82 -4.04
N ILE A 115 5.62 -13.21 -2.79
CA ILE A 115 6.40 -12.71 -1.66
C ILE A 115 7.87 -13.17 -1.77
N LYS A 116 8.11 -14.45 -2.10
CA LYS A 116 9.46 -15.02 -2.24
C LYS A 116 10.28 -14.39 -3.38
N ILE A 117 9.64 -14.10 -4.51
CA ILE A 117 10.34 -13.50 -5.65
C ILE A 117 10.79 -12.09 -5.30
N ASP A 118 9.84 -11.23 -4.94
CA ASP A 118 10.06 -9.83 -4.56
C ASP A 118 8.71 -9.22 -4.17
N ILE A 119 8.50 -8.94 -2.89
CA ILE A 119 7.25 -8.34 -2.41
C ILE A 119 6.98 -6.98 -3.07
N ASN A 120 8.01 -6.15 -3.21
CA ASN A 120 7.89 -4.77 -3.71
C ASN A 120 7.44 -4.76 -5.17
N LYS A 121 8.00 -5.66 -5.99
CA LYS A 121 7.62 -5.79 -7.42
C LYS A 121 6.27 -6.48 -7.62
N ASN A 122 5.80 -7.28 -6.67
CA ASN A 122 4.57 -8.05 -6.81
C ASN A 122 3.39 -7.51 -5.98
N LEU A 123 3.50 -6.34 -5.34
CA LEU A 123 2.42 -5.75 -4.52
C LEU A 123 1.06 -5.72 -5.24
N HIS A 124 1.03 -5.31 -6.51
CA HIS A 124 -0.21 -5.30 -7.31
C HIS A 124 -0.86 -6.68 -7.48
N LYS A 125 -0.06 -7.76 -7.61
CA LYS A 125 -0.55 -9.13 -7.69
C LYS A 125 -1.03 -9.64 -6.34
N ILE A 126 -0.29 -9.34 -5.28
CA ILE A 126 -0.68 -9.64 -3.90
C ILE A 126 -2.02 -8.98 -3.58
N MET A 127 -2.18 -7.68 -3.89
CA MET A 127 -3.45 -6.97 -3.72
C MET A 127 -4.58 -7.59 -4.54
N ALA A 128 -4.32 -8.09 -5.76
CA ALA A 128 -5.32 -8.75 -6.58
C ALA A 128 -5.76 -10.14 -6.07
N ILE A 129 -4.98 -10.78 -5.20
CA ILE A 129 -5.39 -12.01 -4.51
C ILE A 129 -6.26 -11.63 -3.31
N LEU A 130 -5.80 -10.65 -2.53
CA LEU A 130 -6.45 -10.17 -1.30
C LEU A 130 -7.75 -9.41 -1.53
N PHE A 131 -7.88 -8.74 -2.67
CA PHE A 131 -9.05 -7.97 -3.06
C PHE A 131 -9.62 -8.53 -4.35
N ARG A 132 -10.91 -8.85 -4.34
CA ARG A 132 -11.59 -9.50 -5.46
C ARG A 132 -12.87 -8.74 -5.81
N PRO A 133 -13.32 -8.79 -7.07
CA PRO A 133 -14.57 -8.15 -7.47
C PRO A 133 -15.72 -8.56 -6.56
N ILE A 134 -16.52 -7.59 -6.13
CA ILE A 134 -17.73 -7.86 -5.35
C ILE A 134 -18.81 -8.37 -6.32
N ILE A 135 -19.36 -9.56 -6.05
CA ILE A 135 -20.44 -10.16 -6.85
C ILE A 135 -21.83 -9.83 -6.29
N ASP A 136 -21.92 -9.70 -4.97
CA ASP A 136 -23.15 -9.34 -4.26
C ASP A 136 -22.80 -8.49 -3.04
N LYS A 137 -23.69 -7.56 -2.69
CA LYS A 137 -23.47 -6.59 -1.62
C LYS A 137 -24.79 -6.25 -0.95
N ASP A 138 -24.91 -6.63 0.32
CA ASP A 138 -25.99 -6.20 1.20
C ASP A 138 -25.42 -5.42 2.39
N LYS A 139 -25.59 -4.09 2.35
CA LYS A 139 -25.11 -3.15 3.37
C LYS A 139 -23.60 -3.31 3.65
N SER A 140 -23.26 -3.91 4.79
CA SER A 140 -21.89 -4.16 5.24
C SER A 140 -21.35 -5.53 4.83
N TYR A 141 -22.23 -6.43 4.38
CA TYR A 141 -21.90 -7.76 3.93
C TYR A 141 -21.69 -7.74 2.41
N TYR A 142 -20.70 -8.49 1.96
CA TYR A 142 -20.42 -8.63 0.55
C TYR A 142 -19.87 -10.02 0.28
N THR A 143 -20.17 -10.52 -0.91
CA THR A 143 -19.56 -11.73 -1.44
C THR A 143 -18.60 -11.33 -2.55
N ILE A 144 -17.42 -11.93 -2.54
CA ILE A 144 -16.41 -11.71 -3.56
C ILE A 144 -16.39 -12.85 -4.56
N ALA A 145 -15.93 -12.55 -5.78
CA ALA A 145 -15.73 -13.55 -6.81
C ALA A 145 -14.74 -14.65 -6.32
N PRO A 146 -14.95 -15.91 -6.74
CA PRO A 146 -14.04 -17.00 -6.41
C PRO A 146 -12.65 -16.73 -6.98
N TYR A 147 -11.65 -17.39 -6.41
CA TYR A 147 -10.31 -17.32 -6.95
C TYR A 147 -10.19 -18.06 -8.27
N ASP A 148 -9.49 -17.43 -9.19
CA ASP A 148 -9.10 -18.00 -10.46
C ASP A 148 -7.76 -17.38 -10.85
N SER A 149 -6.73 -18.21 -10.98
CA SER A 149 -5.38 -17.77 -11.28
C SER A 149 -5.27 -17.10 -12.65
N ALA A 150 -6.09 -17.52 -13.62
CA ALA A 150 -6.11 -16.94 -14.97
C ALA A 150 -6.61 -15.49 -14.95
N THR A 151 -7.74 -15.22 -14.29
CA THR A 151 -8.27 -13.86 -14.15
C THR A 151 -7.49 -13.03 -13.14
N THR A 152 -6.85 -13.63 -12.14
CA THR A 152 -6.03 -12.92 -11.15
C THR A 152 -4.82 -12.23 -11.78
N GLY A 153 -4.10 -12.92 -12.67
CA GLY A 153 -2.99 -12.33 -13.42
C GLY A 153 -3.44 -11.16 -14.30
N MET A 154 -4.56 -11.30 -15.00
CA MET A 154 -5.10 -10.24 -15.87
C MET A 154 -5.60 -9.03 -15.07
N ARG A 155 -6.23 -9.24 -13.91
CA ARG A 155 -6.76 -8.15 -13.08
C ARG A 155 -5.69 -7.46 -12.25
N ALA A 156 -4.55 -8.10 -11.98
CA ALA A 156 -3.47 -7.53 -11.16
C ALA A 156 -3.02 -6.15 -11.64
N ASN A 157 -3.00 -5.91 -12.95
CA ASN A 157 -2.65 -4.60 -13.50
C ASN A 157 -3.63 -3.49 -13.12
N LYS A 158 -4.92 -3.81 -12.87
CA LYS A 158 -5.88 -2.82 -12.38
C LYS A 158 -5.47 -2.29 -11.00
N PHE A 159 -4.88 -3.14 -10.16
CA PHE A 159 -4.46 -2.79 -8.80
C PHE A 159 -3.30 -1.80 -8.76
N LEU A 160 -2.58 -1.57 -9.87
CA LEU A 160 -1.63 -0.47 -9.98
C LEU A 160 -2.29 0.90 -9.74
N GLN A 161 -3.60 1.03 -10.01
CA GLN A 161 -4.38 2.24 -9.76
C GLN A 161 -4.97 2.32 -8.34
N MET A 162 -4.80 1.28 -7.50
CA MET A 162 -5.21 1.29 -6.10
C MET A 162 -4.49 2.41 -5.35
N LYS A 163 -5.15 3.04 -4.37
CA LYS A 163 -4.52 4.12 -3.61
C LYS A 163 -3.48 3.56 -2.66
N ALA A 164 -2.33 4.23 -2.56
CA ALA A 164 -1.23 3.81 -1.72
C ALA A 164 -1.66 3.70 -0.23
N GLU A 165 -2.53 4.60 0.24
CA GLU A 165 -3.17 4.50 1.57
C GLU A 165 -3.87 3.14 1.76
N GLN A 166 -4.67 2.70 0.79
CA GLN A 166 -5.42 1.45 0.91
C GLN A 166 -4.49 0.24 0.99
N VAL A 167 -3.40 0.25 0.22
CA VAL A 167 -2.38 -0.80 0.23
C VAL A 167 -1.63 -0.80 1.56
N GLN A 168 -1.22 0.37 2.06
CA GLN A 168 -0.56 0.49 3.36
C GLN A 168 -1.46 -0.02 4.50
N ASN A 169 -2.76 0.26 4.45
CA ASN A 169 -3.70 -0.21 5.46
C ASN A 169 -3.84 -1.73 5.45
N ALA A 170 -3.81 -2.36 4.26
CA ALA A 170 -3.79 -3.81 4.14
C ALA A 170 -2.50 -4.42 4.70
N LEU A 171 -1.34 -3.85 4.39
CA LEU A 171 -0.06 -4.32 4.93
C LEU A 171 0.01 -4.17 6.46
N LEU A 172 -0.45 -3.04 7.00
CA LEU A 172 -0.49 -2.80 8.44
C LEU A 172 -1.46 -3.74 9.16
N PHE A 173 -2.58 -4.07 8.53
CA PHE A 173 -3.49 -5.10 9.04
C PHE A 173 -2.78 -6.44 9.19
N PHE A 174 -2.08 -6.94 8.16
CA PHE A 174 -1.35 -8.21 8.23
C PHE A 174 -0.22 -8.18 9.27
N TRP A 175 0.53 -7.08 9.33
CA TRP A 175 1.56 -6.93 10.35
C TRP A 175 0.98 -6.99 11.78
N THR A 176 -0.16 -6.32 12.00
CA THR A 176 -0.87 -6.33 13.28
C THR A 176 -1.40 -7.72 13.60
N PHE A 177 -2.04 -8.36 12.63
CA PHE A 177 -2.60 -9.71 12.71
C PHE A 177 -1.54 -10.76 13.08
N VAL A 178 -0.41 -10.78 12.36
CA VAL A 178 0.68 -11.72 12.64
C VAL A 178 1.28 -11.48 14.02
N ARG A 179 1.47 -10.22 14.42
CA ARG A 179 1.99 -9.88 15.75
C ARG A 179 1.05 -10.35 16.87
N GLU A 180 -0.25 -10.14 16.72
CA GLU A 180 -1.26 -10.62 17.67
C GLU A 180 -1.29 -12.14 17.74
N LEU A 181 -1.26 -12.82 16.58
CA LEU A 181 -1.19 -14.27 16.50
C LEU A 181 0.04 -14.81 17.26
N LEU A 182 1.23 -14.28 16.96
CA LEU A 182 2.47 -14.68 17.62
C LEU A 182 2.44 -14.46 19.14
N SER A 183 1.81 -13.38 19.59
CA SER A 183 1.68 -13.07 21.02
C SER A 183 0.75 -14.04 21.74
N ASN A 184 -0.26 -14.59 21.04
CA ASN A 184 -1.25 -15.51 21.59
C ASN A 184 -0.90 -17.00 21.43
N LEU A 185 0.04 -17.36 20.54
CA LEU A 185 0.50 -18.75 20.34
C LEU A 185 0.86 -19.49 21.65
N PRO A 186 1.58 -18.88 22.62
CA PRO A 186 1.90 -19.56 23.87
C PRO A 186 0.65 -19.95 24.68
N TRP A 187 -0.38 -19.09 24.67
CA TRP A 187 -1.64 -19.36 25.36
C TRP A 187 -2.40 -20.52 24.72
N TYR A 188 -2.50 -20.53 23.39
CA TYR A 188 -3.13 -21.64 22.64
C TYR A 188 -2.46 -22.98 22.93
N SER A 189 -1.12 -23.02 22.97
CA SER A 189 -0.36 -24.23 23.33
C SER A 189 -0.67 -24.71 24.76
N LEU A 190 -0.81 -23.78 25.71
CA LEU A 190 -1.19 -24.09 27.09
C LEU A 190 -2.63 -24.60 27.21
N GLU A 191 -3.59 -24.05 26.47
CA GLU A 191 -4.97 -24.57 26.45
C GLU A 191 -5.04 -25.98 25.85
N GLN A 192 -4.34 -26.22 24.74
CA GLN A 192 -4.29 -27.54 24.11
C GLN A 192 -3.69 -28.61 25.04
N SER A 193 -2.60 -28.28 25.74
CA SER A 193 -2.01 -29.22 26.72
C SER A 193 -2.93 -29.51 27.90
N LYS A 194 -3.77 -28.56 28.35
CA LYS A 194 -4.79 -28.79 29.40
C LYS A 194 -5.97 -29.62 28.93
N MET A 195 -6.38 -29.51 27.66
CA MET A 195 -7.44 -30.35 27.10
C MET A 195 -7.01 -31.81 26.85
N THR A 196 -5.71 -32.10 26.91
CA THR A 196 -5.15 -33.44 26.66
C THR A 196 -4.92 -34.23 27.98
N ILE A 197 -5.36 -33.70 29.13
CA ILE A 197 -5.30 -34.33 30.47
C ILE A 197 -6.72 -34.59 30.96
#